data_AF-A0A8S8X811-F1
#
_entry.id   AF-A0A8S8X811-F1
#
_cell.length_a   1.000
_cell.length_b   1.000
_cell.length_c   1.000
_cell.angle_alpha   90.00
_cell.angle_beta   90.00
_cell.angle_gamma   90.00
#
_symmetry.space_group_name_H-M   'P 1'
#
loop_
_entity.id
_entity.type
_entity.pdbx_description
1 polymer ?
#
loop_
_entity_poly.entity_id
_entity_poly.type
_entity_poly.pdbx_seq_one_letter_code
_entity_poly.pdbx_strand_id
1 'polypeptide(L)'
;MRLRLSRLLMATTIATGRDKSESAQQNWEDDGSVLPPFFRPLYRWWLDLQQAGDSPDAIPSKSQIDPNAIRAALAYIAMADIIREPKLDVRYRLAGSRLERLYGGPMTGRTLAELYPRAMVDETLGAYACVAETRRPLYTCRTFRLLRVQLGFDRLILPFASKADGEADTALTCLIPTSDEIREAGDWQRHATDYGPEAA
;
A
#
# COMPACT_ATOMS: atom_id res chain seq x y z
N MET A 1 10.28 14.69 20.67
CA MET A 1 11.25 14.83 19.55
C MET A 1 11.63 13.51 18.85
N ARG A 2 11.16 12.33 19.31
CA ARG A 2 11.46 11.01 18.69
C ARG A 2 10.57 10.60 17.51
N LEU A 3 9.32 11.09 17.42
CA LEU A 3 8.33 10.72 16.38
C LEU A 3 8.61 11.30 14.98
N ARG A 4 9.33 12.43 14.87
CA ARG A 4 9.66 13.04 13.57
C ARG A 4 10.83 12.32 12.86
N LEU A 5 11.72 11.68 13.63
CA LEU A 5 12.84 10.90 13.09
C LEU A 5 12.35 9.58 12.47
N SER A 6 11.44 8.86 13.12
CA SER A 6 10.92 7.57 12.62
C SER A 6 10.25 7.67 11.25
N ARG A 7 9.49 8.75 11.01
CA ARG A 7 8.80 9.02 9.73
C ARG A 7 9.78 9.35 8.60
N LEU A 8 10.84 10.09 8.92
CA LEU A 8 11.91 10.36 7.96
C LEU A 8 12.66 9.07 7.63
N LEU A 9 12.79 8.13 8.57
CA LEU A 9 13.61 6.93 8.45
C LEU A 9 13.01 5.81 7.57
N MET A 10 11.69 5.59 7.56
CA MET A 10 11.06 4.74 6.54
C MET A 10 11.41 5.27 5.15
N ALA A 11 11.35 6.60 4.97
CA ALA A 11 11.58 7.21 3.67
C ALA A 11 13.05 7.39 3.30
N THR A 12 13.93 7.68 4.25
CA THR A 12 15.37 7.77 4.04
C THR A 12 15.96 6.40 3.78
N THR A 13 15.56 5.35 4.50
CA THR A 13 16.06 3.98 4.26
C THR A 13 15.63 3.44 2.89
N ILE A 14 14.40 3.76 2.46
CA ILE A 14 13.91 3.47 1.11
C ILE A 14 14.65 4.31 0.04
N ALA A 15 15.06 5.54 0.35
CA ALA A 15 15.68 6.46 -0.61
C ALA A 15 17.22 6.46 -0.64
N THR A 16 17.92 6.00 0.42
CA THR A 16 19.39 6.05 0.53
C THR A 16 20.07 4.69 0.44
N GLY A 17 19.32 3.59 0.36
CA GLY A 17 19.88 2.29 -0.01
C GLY A 17 20.46 2.38 -1.42
N ARG A 18 21.79 2.33 -1.55
CA ARG A 18 22.49 2.32 -2.84
C ARG A 18 21.79 1.39 -3.82
N ASP A 19 21.29 2.01 -4.88
CA ASP A 19 20.29 1.51 -5.79
C ASP A 19 20.70 0.17 -6.46
N LYS A 20 20.04 -0.89 -5.99
CA LYS A 20 19.58 -2.02 -6.81
C LYS A 20 18.19 -2.39 -6.32
N SER A 21 17.26 -1.44 -6.45
CA SER A 21 15.85 -1.73 -6.20
C SER A 21 15.31 -2.58 -7.35
N GLU A 22 15.05 -3.87 -7.12
CA GLU A 22 14.20 -4.64 -8.02
C GLU A 22 12.74 -4.32 -7.67
N SER A 23 12.22 -3.28 -8.32
CA SER A 23 10.82 -2.91 -8.25
C SER A 23 10.05 -3.61 -9.36
N ALA A 24 9.42 -4.75 -9.05
CA ALA A 24 8.42 -5.33 -9.94
C ALA A 24 7.09 -4.59 -9.71
N GLN A 25 6.70 -3.73 -10.65
CA GLN A 25 5.31 -3.28 -10.80
C GLN A 25 4.69 -4.16 -11.86
N GLN A 26 3.63 -4.89 -11.51
CA GLN A 26 2.95 -5.75 -12.45
C GLN A 26 1.46 -5.38 -12.44
N ASN A 27 0.99 -4.85 -13.57
CA ASN A 27 -0.44 -4.71 -13.83
C ASN A 27 -0.96 -6.12 -14.08
N TRP A 28 -1.92 -6.59 -13.29
CA TRP A 28 -2.39 -7.97 -13.36
C TRP A 28 -3.68 -8.13 -14.14
N GLU A 29 -3.61 -9.02 -15.12
CA GLU A 29 -4.74 -9.61 -15.84
C GLU A 29 -4.98 -11.08 -15.41
N ASP A 30 -4.37 -11.55 -14.31
CA ASP A 30 -4.32 -12.97 -13.91
C ASP A 30 -5.18 -13.27 -12.65
N ASP A 31 -5.62 -14.52 -12.48
CA ASP A 31 -6.58 -15.04 -11.49
C ASP A 31 -6.15 -14.95 -9.99
N GLY A 32 -5.04 -14.26 -9.72
CA GLY A 32 -4.47 -14.10 -8.39
C GLY A 32 -3.54 -15.24 -7.95
N SER A 33 -3.22 -16.20 -8.81
CA SER A 33 -2.32 -17.32 -8.50
C SER A 33 -0.93 -16.90 -8.02
N VAL A 34 -0.43 -15.76 -8.53
CA VAL A 34 0.88 -15.18 -8.17
C VAL A 34 0.86 -14.26 -6.94
N LEU A 35 -0.32 -13.96 -6.37
CA LEU A 35 -0.39 -13.19 -5.13
C LEU A 35 0.12 -14.01 -3.95
N PRO A 36 0.86 -13.39 -3.01
CA PRO A 36 1.16 -14.02 -1.73
C PRO A 36 -0.12 -14.54 -1.04
N PRO A 37 -0.08 -15.68 -0.33
CA PRO A 37 -1.26 -16.31 0.26
C PRO A 37 -2.13 -15.37 1.09
N PHE A 38 -1.53 -14.37 1.75
CA PHE A 38 -2.24 -13.35 2.54
C PHE A 38 -3.22 -12.51 1.71
N PHE A 39 -2.87 -12.15 0.48
CA PHE A 39 -3.71 -11.29 -0.37
C PHE A 39 -4.80 -12.04 -1.11
N ARG A 40 -4.66 -13.36 -1.31
CA ARG A 40 -5.59 -14.15 -2.13
C ARG A 40 -7.05 -14.06 -1.64
N PRO A 41 -7.37 -14.19 -0.34
CA PRO A 41 -8.75 -14.05 0.12
C PRO A 41 -9.31 -12.65 -0.13
N LEU A 42 -8.51 -11.61 0.11
CA LEU A 42 -8.91 -10.22 -0.10
C LEU A 42 -9.15 -9.92 -1.59
N TYR A 43 -8.27 -10.40 -2.47
CA TYR A 43 -8.41 -10.25 -3.91
C TYR A 43 -9.62 -11.01 -4.47
N ARG A 44 -9.82 -12.27 -4.06
CA ARG A 44 -11.00 -13.06 -4.44
C ARG A 44 -12.29 -12.40 -4.02
N TRP A 45 -12.37 -11.93 -2.78
CA TRP A 45 -13.52 -11.18 -2.30
C TRP A 45 -13.83 -9.95 -3.17
N TRP A 46 -12.81 -9.20 -3.59
CA TRP A 46 -13.00 -8.06 -4.49
C TRP A 46 -13.48 -8.49 -5.87
N LEU A 47 -12.92 -9.58 -6.42
CA LEU A 47 -13.37 -10.15 -7.70
C LEU A 47 -14.84 -10.58 -7.64
N ASP A 48 -15.28 -11.19 -6.55
CA ASP A 48 -16.67 -11.59 -6.36
C ASP A 48 -17.61 -10.37 -6.41
N LEU A 49 -17.20 -9.23 -5.82
CA LEU A 49 -17.95 -7.97 -5.90
C LEU A 49 -18.01 -7.43 -7.33
N GLN A 50 -16.90 -7.49 -8.08
CA GLN A 50 -16.87 -7.05 -9.47
C GLN A 50 -17.78 -7.93 -10.35
N GLN A 51 -17.72 -9.26 -10.18
CA GLN A 51 -18.51 -10.21 -10.97
C GLN A 51 -20.01 -10.13 -10.67
N ALA A 52 -20.39 -9.65 -9.49
CA ALA A 52 -21.78 -9.37 -9.15
C ALA A 52 -22.34 -8.10 -9.82
N GLY A 53 -21.48 -7.29 -10.45
CA GLY A 53 -21.88 -6.10 -11.21
C GLY A 53 -22.41 -6.43 -12.61
N ASP A 54 -22.96 -5.42 -13.27
CA ASP A 54 -23.64 -5.58 -14.57
C ASP A 54 -22.68 -5.73 -15.78
N SER A 55 -21.37 -5.62 -15.56
CA SER A 55 -20.35 -5.64 -16.61
C SER A 55 -19.01 -6.23 -16.10
N PRO A 56 -18.21 -6.89 -16.97
CA PRO A 56 -16.85 -7.33 -16.63
C PRO A 56 -15.88 -6.19 -16.26
N ASP A 57 -16.24 -4.94 -16.57
CA ASP A 57 -15.50 -3.73 -16.19
C ASP A 57 -16.15 -2.96 -15.02
N ALA A 58 -17.14 -3.57 -14.36
CA ALA A 58 -17.78 -2.95 -13.20
C ALA A 58 -16.74 -2.70 -12.09
N ILE A 59 -16.82 -1.52 -11.46
CA ILE A 59 -16.06 -1.18 -10.27
C ILE A 59 -16.98 -1.36 -9.07
N PRO A 60 -16.60 -2.16 -8.06
CA PRO A 60 -17.37 -2.24 -6.83
C PRO A 60 -17.57 -0.88 -6.16
N SER A 61 -18.77 -0.61 -5.68
CA SER A 61 -19.04 0.55 -4.83
C SER A 61 -18.40 0.35 -3.46
N LYS A 62 -17.83 1.41 -2.88
CA LYS A 62 -17.30 1.37 -1.51
C LYS A 62 -18.36 1.00 -0.46
N SER A 63 -19.65 1.21 -0.77
CA SER A 63 -20.76 0.81 0.11
C SER A 63 -20.94 -0.71 0.20
N GLN A 64 -20.37 -1.48 -0.73
CA GLN A 64 -20.37 -2.94 -0.71
C GLN A 64 -19.27 -3.52 0.19
N ILE A 65 -18.41 -2.67 0.76
CA ILE A 65 -17.35 -3.12 1.66
C ILE A 65 -17.98 -3.58 2.98
N ASP A 66 -18.01 -4.89 3.20
CA ASP A 66 -18.28 -5.49 4.51
C ASP A 66 -16.96 -5.75 5.26
N PRO A 67 -16.68 -5.02 6.36
CA PRO A 67 -15.48 -5.23 7.16
C PRO A 67 -15.33 -6.67 7.69
N ASN A 68 -16.43 -7.41 7.87
CA ASN A 68 -16.38 -8.78 8.34
C ASN A 68 -15.80 -9.74 7.30
N ALA A 69 -16.10 -9.52 6.02
CA ALA A 69 -15.59 -10.31 4.91
C ALA A 69 -14.06 -10.20 4.77
N ILE A 70 -13.48 -9.08 5.21
CA ILE A 70 -12.03 -8.78 5.10
C ILE A 70 -11.32 -8.69 6.45
N ARG A 71 -11.89 -9.29 7.50
CA ARG A 71 -11.44 -9.14 8.90
C ARG A 71 -9.93 -9.37 9.10
N ALA A 72 -9.37 -10.37 8.44
CA ALA A 72 -7.94 -10.71 8.55
C ALA A 72 -7.01 -9.61 8.01
N ALA A 73 -7.48 -8.83 7.03
CA ALA A 73 -6.73 -7.75 6.42
C ALA A 73 -6.91 -6.40 7.15
N LEU A 74 -7.99 -6.21 7.92
CA LEU A 74 -8.39 -4.90 8.49
C LEU A 74 -7.27 -4.14 9.22
N ALA A 75 -6.37 -4.85 9.92
CA ALA A 75 -5.28 -4.19 10.62
C ALA A 75 -4.21 -3.60 9.67
N TYR A 76 -4.13 -4.10 8.44
CA TYR A 76 -3.11 -3.83 7.42
C TYR A 76 -3.62 -2.97 6.26
N ILE A 77 -4.90 -2.55 6.27
CA ILE A 77 -5.46 -1.75 5.18
C ILE A 77 -5.40 -0.25 5.45
N ALA A 78 -5.42 0.54 4.39
CA ALA A 78 -5.89 1.91 4.38
C ALA A 78 -7.01 2.06 3.37
N MET A 79 -8.06 2.81 3.73
CA MET A 79 -9.05 3.31 2.78
C MET A 79 -8.66 4.73 2.41
N ALA A 80 -8.60 5.02 1.12
CA ALA A 80 -8.13 6.29 0.62
C ALA A 80 -9.07 6.86 -0.44
N ASP A 81 -9.23 8.18 -0.42
CA ASP A 81 -9.86 8.92 -1.51
C ASP A 81 -8.79 9.41 -2.48
N ILE A 82 -9.04 9.23 -3.77
CA ILE A 82 -8.21 9.71 -4.87
C ILE A 82 -8.76 11.07 -5.31
N ILE A 83 -7.98 12.12 -5.09
CA ILE A 83 -8.36 13.51 -5.36
C ILE A 83 -7.72 13.89 -6.69
N ARG A 84 -8.51 14.05 -7.76
CA ARG A 84 -7.99 14.37 -9.10
C ARG A 84 -7.64 15.86 -9.28
N GLU A 85 -8.40 16.75 -8.65
CA GLU A 85 -8.31 18.20 -8.85
C GLU A 85 -8.04 18.97 -7.54
N PRO A 86 -7.32 20.11 -7.59
CA PRO A 86 -6.66 20.71 -8.76
C PRO A 86 -5.34 20.01 -9.15
N LYS A 87 -4.86 19.10 -8.31
CA LYS A 87 -3.70 18.23 -8.57
C LYS A 87 -3.98 16.87 -7.96
N LEU A 88 -3.55 15.81 -8.63
CA LEU A 88 -3.63 14.45 -8.10
C LEU A 88 -2.97 14.36 -6.72
N ASP A 89 -3.76 13.98 -5.72
CA ASP A 89 -3.31 13.61 -4.37
C ASP A 89 -4.19 12.48 -3.83
N VAL A 90 -3.80 11.87 -2.72
CA VAL A 90 -4.55 10.80 -2.08
C VAL A 90 -4.65 11.07 -0.59
N ARG A 91 -5.86 10.98 -0.05
CA ARG A 91 -6.14 11.19 1.38
C ARG A 91 -6.59 9.91 2.03
N TYR A 92 -5.89 9.47 3.07
CA TYR A 92 -6.31 8.32 3.86
C TYR A 92 -7.51 8.69 4.75
N ARG A 93 -8.63 8.00 4.56
CA ARG A 93 -9.85 8.14 5.35
C ARG A 93 -9.90 7.21 6.56
N LEU A 94 -9.20 6.09 6.47
CA LEU A 94 -9.05 5.11 7.53
C LEU A 94 -7.71 4.40 7.32
N ALA A 95 -7.02 4.07 8.40
CA ALA A 95 -5.88 3.17 8.39
C ALA A 95 -6.00 2.17 9.54
N GLY A 96 -5.69 0.91 9.24
CA GLY A 96 -5.62 -0.17 10.21
C GLY A 96 -4.47 0.04 11.18
N SER A 97 -4.66 -0.42 12.42
CA SER A 97 -3.70 -0.15 13.50
C SER A 97 -2.30 -0.72 13.25
N ARG A 98 -2.19 -1.84 12.52
CA ARG A 98 -0.89 -2.43 12.17
C ARG A 98 -0.21 -1.62 11.07
N LEU A 99 -0.97 -1.10 10.10
CA LEU A 99 -0.43 -0.21 9.10
C LEU A 99 0.10 1.11 9.71
N GLU A 100 -0.66 1.72 10.64
CA GLU A 100 -0.19 2.92 11.36
C GLU A 100 1.04 2.63 12.22
N ARG A 101 1.17 1.43 12.81
CA ARG A 101 2.40 1.00 13.51
C ARG A 101 3.60 0.85 12.57
N LEU A 102 3.40 0.23 11.41
CA LEU A 102 4.44 0.06 10.39
C LEU A 102 4.91 1.40 9.82
N TYR A 103 3.98 2.36 9.65
CA TYR A 103 4.30 3.73 9.25
C TYR A 103 4.94 4.55 10.39
N GLY A 104 4.56 4.30 11.63
CA GLY A 104 5.10 4.98 12.82
C GLY A 104 4.27 6.17 13.30
N GLY A 105 2.96 6.16 13.03
CA GLY A 105 2.03 7.16 13.57
C GLY A 105 0.72 7.26 12.80
N PRO A 106 -0.13 8.25 13.14
CA PRO A 106 -1.43 8.40 12.51
C PRO A 106 -1.30 8.76 11.02
N MET A 107 -2.05 8.00 10.21
CA MET A 107 -2.21 8.20 8.77
C MET A 107 -3.59 8.77 8.44
N THR A 108 -4.60 8.40 9.22
CA THR A 108 -6.00 8.80 9.00
C THR A 108 -6.14 10.33 8.98
N GLY A 109 -6.87 10.83 7.98
CA GLY A 109 -7.15 12.24 7.74
C GLY A 109 -6.09 12.98 6.92
N ARG A 110 -4.93 12.36 6.68
CA ARG A 110 -3.75 13.00 6.07
C ARG A 110 -3.55 12.60 4.61
N THR A 111 -2.89 13.46 3.85
CA THR A 111 -2.57 13.18 2.44
C THR A 111 -1.19 12.56 2.25
N LEU A 112 -0.93 11.96 1.09
CA LEU A 112 0.41 11.41 0.77
C LEU A 112 1.49 12.48 0.90
N ALA A 113 1.23 13.69 0.38
CA ALA A 113 2.14 14.81 0.45
C ALA A 113 2.51 15.23 1.89
N GLU A 114 1.59 15.04 2.86
CA GLU A 114 1.86 15.31 4.27
C GLU A 114 2.61 14.16 4.97
N LEU A 115 2.51 12.94 4.44
CA LEU A 115 2.99 11.72 5.09
C LEU A 115 4.37 11.29 4.62
N TYR A 116 4.70 11.51 3.35
CA TYR A 116 5.87 10.93 2.71
C TYR A 116 6.74 12.01 2.05
N PRO A 117 8.07 11.79 1.94
CA PRO A 117 8.92 12.60 1.09
C PRO A 117 8.57 12.47 -0.39
N ARG A 118 8.92 13.50 -1.15
CA ARG A 118 8.50 13.66 -2.55
C ARG A 118 8.73 12.42 -3.44
N ALA A 119 9.89 11.78 -3.34
CA ALA A 119 10.20 10.59 -4.15
C ALA A 119 9.21 9.43 -3.91
N MET A 120 8.79 9.21 -2.66
CA MET A 120 7.79 8.20 -2.32
C MET A 120 6.38 8.64 -2.70
N VAL A 121 6.09 9.94 -2.58
CA VAL A 121 4.81 10.52 -3.02
C VAL A 121 4.61 10.27 -4.51
N ASP A 122 5.60 10.60 -5.34
CA ASP A 122 5.49 10.45 -6.80
C ASP A 122 5.27 8.96 -7.19
N GLU A 123 5.99 8.02 -6.58
CA GLU A 123 5.79 6.58 -6.79
C GLU A 123 4.38 6.11 -6.37
N THR A 124 3.96 6.51 -5.17
CA THR A 124 2.68 6.05 -4.60
C THR A 124 1.51 6.67 -5.37
N LEU A 125 1.61 7.93 -5.78
CA LEU A 125 0.63 8.57 -6.65
C LEU A 125 0.53 7.87 -8.01
N GLY A 126 1.66 7.46 -8.60
CA GLY A 126 1.65 6.68 -9.84
C GLY A 126 0.88 5.36 -9.71
N ALA A 127 1.01 4.67 -8.57
CA ALA A 127 0.25 3.45 -8.29
C ALA A 127 -1.27 3.71 -8.17
N TYR A 128 -1.67 4.77 -7.46
CA TYR A 128 -3.09 5.16 -7.37
C TYR A 128 -3.65 5.65 -8.70
N ALA A 129 -2.88 6.41 -9.49
CA ALA A 129 -3.27 6.84 -10.82
C ALA A 129 -3.53 5.63 -11.73
N CYS A 130 -2.62 4.66 -11.75
CA CYS A 130 -2.78 3.44 -12.53
C CYS A 130 -4.06 2.67 -12.16
N VAL A 131 -4.35 2.51 -10.86
CA VAL A 131 -5.58 1.86 -10.40
C VAL A 131 -6.84 2.66 -10.78
N ALA A 132 -6.79 3.99 -10.65
CA ALA A 132 -7.91 4.87 -10.99
C ALA A 132 -8.21 4.91 -12.50
N GLU A 133 -7.18 4.80 -13.33
CA GLU A 133 -7.28 4.81 -14.80
C GLU A 133 -7.69 3.45 -15.35
N THR A 134 -7.02 2.38 -14.91
CA THR A 134 -7.29 1.02 -15.40
C THR A 134 -8.54 0.41 -14.80
N ARG A 135 -8.98 0.89 -13.63
CA ARG A 135 -10.08 0.30 -12.86
C ARG A 135 -9.81 -1.15 -12.44
N ARG A 136 -8.53 -1.53 -12.40
CA ARG A 136 -8.08 -2.87 -12.05
C ARG A 136 -7.24 -2.84 -10.77
N PRO A 137 -7.25 -3.95 -10.00
CA PRO A 137 -6.33 -4.14 -8.88
C PRO A 137 -4.87 -4.02 -9.31
N LEU A 138 -4.05 -3.43 -8.45
CA LEU A 138 -2.60 -3.35 -8.63
C LEU A 138 -1.92 -3.95 -7.41
N TYR A 139 -1.10 -4.98 -7.60
CA TYR A 139 -0.13 -5.38 -6.57
C TYR A 139 1.26 -4.87 -6.91
N THR A 140 2.06 -4.70 -5.86
CA THR A 140 3.43 -4.27 -5.95
C THR A 140 4.22 -5.03 -4.90
N CYS A 141 5.24 -5.77 -5.32
CA CYS A 141 6.27 -6.24 -4.41
C CYS A 141 7.44 -5.24 -4.47
N ARG A 142 7.89 -4.80 -3.30
CA ARG A 142 9.08 -3.96 -3.16
C ARG A 142 10.05 -4.68 -2.28
N THR A 143 11.22 -4.96 -2.81
CA THR A 143 12.33 -5.51 -2.04
C THR A 143 13.56 -4.62 -2.20
N PHE A 144 14.10 -4.20 -1.07
CA PHE A 144 15.32 -3.44 -0.93
C PHE A 144 16.38 -4.41 -0.40
N ARG A 145 17.45 -4.60 -1.18
CA ARG A 145 18.60 -5.35 -0.71
C ARG A 145 19.55 -4.40 0.00
N LEU A 146 19.63 -4.49 1.32
CA LEU A 146 20.62 -3.77 2.10
C LEU A 146 21.67 -4.75 2.61
N LEU A 147 22.82 -4.79 1.92
CA LEU A 147 23.92 -5.72 2.18
C LEU A 147 23.44 -7.19 2.24
N ARG A 148 23.29 -7.76 3.44
CA ARG A 148 22.87 -9.15 3.69
C ARG A 148 21.38 -9.32 4.01
N VAL A 149 20.62 -8.23 4.15
CA VAL A 149 19.19 -8.27 4.48
C VAL A 149 18.35 -7.85 3.29
N GLN A 150 17.26 -8.58 3.07
CA GLN A 150 16.21 -8.19 2.14
C GLN A 150 15.04 -7.64 2.96
N LEU A 151 14.83 -6.33 2.85
CA LEU A 151 13.68 -5.65 3.44
C LEU A 151 12.67 -5.36 2.35
N GLY A 152 11.40 -5.24 2.71
CA GLY A 152 10.41 -5.01 1.68
C GLY A 152 8.99 -5.06 2.19
N PHE A 153 8.09 -4.73 1.28
CA PHE A 153 6.67 -4.88 1.51
C PHE A 153 5.98 -5.38 0.24
N ASP A 154 4.88 -6.06 0.47
CA ASP A 154 3.88 -6.36 -0.54
C ASP A 154 2.70 -5.40 -0.34
N ARG A 155 2.21 -4.84 -1.44
CA ARG A 155 1.08 -3.91 -1.44
C ARG A 155 0.07 -4.37 -2.48
N LEU A 156 -1.20 -4.46 -2.11
CA LEU A 156 -2.33 -4.63 -3.02
C LEU A 156 -3.23 -3.40 -2.91
N ILE A 157 -3.55 -2.78 -4.05
CA ILE A 157 -4.47 -1.65 -4.14
C ILE A 157 -5.68 -2.11 -4.94
N LEU A 158 -6.87 -2.00 -4.34
CA LEU A 158 -8.15 -2.38 -4.91
C LEU A 158 -8.98 -1.13 -5.20
N PRO A 159 -9.42 -0.91 -6.46
CA PRO A 159 -10.27 0.23 -6.81
C PRO A 159 -11.70 0.03 -6.32
N PHE A 160 -12.32 1.13 -5.89
CA PHE A 160 -13.73 1.25 -5.58
C PHE A 160 -14.26 2.57 -6.12
N ALA A 161 -15.56 2.61 -6.39
CA ALA A 161 -16.26 3.84 -6.68
C ALA A 161 -16.94 4.38 -5.42
N SER A 162 -16.87 5.70 -5.19
CA SER A 162 -17.56 6.33 -4.06
C SER A 162 -19.09 6.30 -4.22
N LYS A 163 -19.57 6.16 -5.45
CA LYS A 163 -20.97 6.07 -5.87
C LYS A 163 -21.13 4.90 -6.85
N ALA A 164 -22.31 4.33 -6.93
CA ALA A 164 -22.64 3.30 -7.94
C ALA A 164 -22.35 3.84 -9.35
N ASP A 165 -21.75 3.00 -10.20
CA ASP A 165 -21.33 3.30 -11.58
C ASP A 165 -20.39 4.50 -11.73
N GLY A 166 -19.74 4.90 -10.63
CA GLY A 166 -18.81 6.03 -10.58
C GLY A 166 -17.40 5.70 -11.07
N GLU A 167 -16.54 6.72 -11.06
CA GLU A 167 -15.11 6.52 -11.28
C GLU A 167 -14.45 5.78 -10.10
N ALA A 168 -13.30 5.16 -10.36
CA ALA A 168 -12.43 4.62 -9.31
C ALA A 168 -11.75 5.76 -8.54
N ASP A 169 -12.51 6.43 -7.68
CA ASP A 169 -12.10 7.56 -6.85
C ASP A 169 -11.81 7.16 -5.39
N THR A 170 -12.01 5.90 -5.05
CA THR A 170 -11.75 5.31 -3.74
C THR A 170 -10.85 4.10 -3.91
N ALA A 171 -9.94 3.86 -2.97
CA ALA A 171 -9.09 2.69 -2.99
C ALA A 171 -8.95 2.06 -1.60
N LEU A 172 -8.95 0.73 -1.57
CA LEU A 172 -8.54 -0.06 -0.42
C LEU A 172 -7.13 -0.57 -0.68
N THR A 173 -6.16 -0.07 0.08
CA THR A 173 -4.77 -0.46 0.00
C THR A 173 -4.44 -1.38 1.15
N CYS A 174 -3.98 -2.60 0.90
CA CYS A 174 -3.47 -3.49 1.91
C CYS A 174 -1.95 -3.60 1.76
N LEU A 175 -1.21 -3.44 2.86
CA LEU A 175 0.24 -3.52 2.86
C LEU A 175 0.72 -4.41 3.99
N ILE A 176 1.55 -5.40 3.64
CA ILE A 176 2.26 -6.25 4.60
C ILE A 176 3.76 -6.18 4.36
N PRO A 177 4.59 -6.28 5.41
CA PRO A 177 6.01 -6.45 5.23
C PRO A 177 6.32 -7.84 4.65
N THR A 178 7.41 -7.94 3.91
CA THR A 178 7.92 -9.21 3.35
C THR A 178 8.59 -10.11 4.41
N SER A 179 8.84 -9.57 5.62
CA SER A 179 9.41 -10.30 6.76
C SER A 179 8.59 -10.04 8.03
N ASP A 180 8.36 -11.10 8.82
CA ASP A 180 7.66 -11.05 10.12
C ASP A 180 8.45 -10.33 11.22
N GLU A 181 9.73 -10.06 10.97
CA GLU A 181 10.61 -9.29 11.85
C GLU A 181 10.27 -7.80 11.81
N ILE A 182 9.64 -7.34 10.71
CA ILE A 182 9.23 -5.95 10.55
C ILE A 182 7.82 -5.77 11.13
N ARG A 183 7.73 -5.17 12.30
CA ARG A 183 6.47 -5.07 13.07
C ARG A 183 6.04 -3.64 13.31
N GLU A 184 6.98 -2.72 13.34
CA GLU A 184 6.76 -1.30 13.57
C GLU A 184 7.78 -0.47 12.79
N ALA A 185 7.57 0.85 12.74
CA ALA A 185 8.44 1.76 12.01
C ALA A 185 9.92 1.66 12.39
N GLY A 186 10.22 1.35 13.64
CA GLY A 186 11.60 1.19 14.13
C GLY A 186 12.32 -0.04 13.56
N ASP A 187 11.59 -1.10 13.18
CA ASP A 187 12.21 -2.33 12.67
C ASP A 187 12.85 -2.13 11.30
N TRP A 188 12.26 -1.28 10.46
CA TRP A 188 12.87 -0.90 9.17
C TRP A 188 14.30 -0.35 9.37
N GLN A 189 14.53 0.38 10.46
CA GLN A 189 15.84 0.94 10.81
C GLN A 189 16.76 -0.09 11.48
N ARG A 190 16.23 -0.89 12.42
CA ARG A 190 17.02 -1.93 13.10
C ARG A 190 17.64 -2.88 12.09
N HIS A 191 16.85 -3.40 11.16
CA HIS A 191 17.38 -4.27 10.11
C HIS A 191 18.35 -3.58 9.15
N ALA A 192 18.19 -2.26 8.94
CA ALA A 192 19.16 -1.49 8.17
C ALA A 192 20.49 -1.27 8.90
N THR A 193 20.48 -1.28 10.23
CA THR A 193 21.62 -0.93 11.10
C THR A 193 22.34 -2.17 11.62
N ASP A 194 21.61 -3.18 12.11
CA ASP A 194 22.15 -4.41 12.72
C ASP A 194 22.89 -5.30 11.71
N TYR A 195 22.71 -5.05 10.41
CA TYR A 195 23.41 -5.72 9.33
C TYR A 195 24.20 -4.77 8.42
N GLY A 196 24.35 -3.50 8.85
CA GLY A 196 25.39 -2.60 8.35
C GLY A 196 26.77 -3.07 8.82
N PRO A 197 27.88 -2.70 8.15
CA PRO A 197 29.20 -2.94 8.73
C PRO A 197 29.21 -2.29 10.11
N GLU A 198 29.53 -3.06 11.13
CA GLU A 198 29.86 -2.52 12.45
C GLU A 198 30.78 -1.32 12.28
N ALA A 199 30.53 -0.31 13.10
CA ALA A 199 31.38 0.85 13.26
C ALA A 199 32.86 0.47 13.15
N ALA A 200 33.50 0.97 12.10
CA ALA A 200 34.95 1.05 11.97
C ALA A 200 35.34 2.51 12.04
#